data_AF-L8TLH6-F1
#
_entry.id   AF-L8TLH6-F1
#
_cell.length_a   1.000
_cell.length_b   1.000
_cell.length_c   1.000
_cell.angle_alpha   90.00
_cell.angle_beta   90.00
_cell.angle_gamma   90.00
#
_symmetry.space_group_name_H-M   'P 1'
#
loop_
_entity.id
_entity.type
_entity.pdbx_description
1 polymer ?
#
loop_
_entity_poly.entity_id
_entity_poly.type
_entity_poly.pdbx_seq_one_letter_code
_entity_poly.pdbx_strand_id
1 'polypeptide(L)'
;MSNGYNLADGTPRYGRRTGPGQNQQPTAVAPRVEEAAIGAAQLGLDTLAAAIDRRLSSSWADAQDPALMALRNENPEELAAARALVKLHLGSQREWRFKAQAIRDKRLAGMMARRKASGRALEVLALRLGLMAALFAPPAFVLATDQDNLLKLLVVGVICVVAALMGGHFLTVRARVPVMPVIRGPWLNELREDIINATLVAVLQNKGMHMDPETAAAGRRGWESIQAAEEATSRLYC
;
A
#
# COMPACT_ATOMS: atom_id res chain seq x y z
N MET A 1 -1.11 2.97 -57.25
CA MET A 1 0.04 3.15 -56.34
C MET A 1 0.23 1.85 -55.58
N SER A 2 1.20 1.05 -56.00
CA SER A 2 1.40 -0.32 -55.55
C SER A 2 2.22 -0.33 -54.25
N ASN A 3 1.61 -0.79 -53.17
CA ASN A 3 2.20 -0.85 -51.82
C ASN A 3 3.43 -1.77 -51.79
N GLY A 4 4.63 -1.17 -51.81
CA GLY A 4 5.93 -1.84 -51.77
C GLY A 4 6.31 -2.40 -50.39
N TYR A 5 5.40 -3.15 -49.76
CA TYR A 5 5.60 -3.65 -48.38
C TYR A 5 5.62 -5.18 -48.23
N ASN A 6 5.55 -5.94 -49.33
CA ASN A 6 5.62 -7.41 -49.29
C ASN A 6 6.89 -7.93 -49.98
N LEU A 7 7.47 -9.00 -49.43
CA LEU A 7 8.54 -9.77 -50.08
C LEU A 7 7.99 -10.51 -51.31
N ALA A 8 8.88 -10.96 -52.20
CA ALA A 8 8.51 -11.60 -53.47
C ALA A 8 7.71 -12.92 -53.31
N ASP A 9 7.70 -13.49 -52.10
CA ASP A 9 6.93 -14.67 -51.70
C ASP A 9 5.57 -14.31 -51.07
N GLY A 10 5.20 -13.03 -51.02
CA GLY A 10 3.95 -12.54 -50.46
C GLY A 10 3.95 -12.41 -48.92
N THR A 11 5.09 -12.65 -48.26
CA THR A 11 5.19 -12.53 -46.80
C THR A 11 5.52 -11.09 -46.36
N PRO A 12 4.98 -10.62 -45.21
CA PRO A 12 5.29 -9.28 -44.72
C PRO A 12 6.76 -9.19 -44.24
N ARG A 13 7.50 -8.17 -44.69
CA ARG A 13 8.92 -7.97 -44.34
C ARG A 13 9.17 -7.66 -42.86
N TYR A 14 8.12 -7.28 -42.12
CA TYR A 14 8.15 -7.05 -40.68
C TYR A 14 6.93 -7.72 -40.04
N GLY A 15 7.15 -8.41 -38.91
CA GLY A 15 6.11 -9.13 -38.17
C GLY A 15 4.87 -8.27 -37.94
N ARG A 16 3.71 -8.77 -38.37
CA ARG A 16 2.42 -8.12 -38.22
C ARG A 16 2.12 -7.96 -36.73
N ARG A 17 2.17 -6.73 -36.19
CA ARG A 17 1.47 -6.42 -34.93
C ARG A 17 -0.01 -6.63 -35.19
N THR A 18 -0.58 -7.69 -34.62
CA THR A 18 -2.02 -7.92 -34.56
C THR A 18 -2.67 -6.80 -33.74
N GLY A 19 -3.17 -5.77 -34.44
CA GLY A 19 -4.18 -4.84 -33.95
C GLY A 19 -5.57 -5.47 -34.00
N PRO A 20 -6.54 -4.89 -33.27
CA PRO A 20 -7.56 -5.60 -32.51
C PRO A 20 -8.64 -6.19 -33.41
N GLY A 21 -8.85 -7.49 -33.29
CA GLY A 21 -9.89 -8.22 -34.00
C GLY A 21 -10.46 -9.31 -33.11
N GLN A 22 -11.77 -9.18 -32.89
CA GLN A 22 -12.72 -10.16 -32.36
C GLN A 22 -13.00 -10.09 -30.85
N ASN A 23 -14.22 -9.61 -30.59
CA ASN A 23 -15.04 -9.78 -29.39
C ASN A 23 -14.99 -11.23 -28.87
N GLN A 24 -13.97 -11.54 -28.08
CA GLN A 24 -14.18 -12.40 -26.93
C GLN A 24 -14.58 -11.45 -25.81
N GLN A 25 -15.90 -11.28 -25.62
CA GLN A 25 -16.37 -10.98 -24.27
C GLN A 25 -15.74 -12.07 -23.40
N PRO A 26 -14.85 -11.75 -22.44
CA PRO A 26 -14.51 -12.74 -21.45
C PRO A 26 -15.84 -13.13 -20.84
N THR A 27 -16.19 -14.42 -20.90
CA THR A 27 -17.24 -14.97 -20.08
C THR A 27 -16.91 -14.46 -18.69
N ALA A 28 -17.69 -13.50 -18.19
CA ALA A 28 -17.41 -12.85 -16.93
C ALA A 28 -17.57 -13.96 -15.90
N VAL A 29 -16.46 -14.60 -15.53
CA VAL A 29 -16.41 -15.50 -14.40
C VAL A 29 -16.94 -14.65 -13.27
N ALA A 30 -18.14 -14.96 -12.78
CA ALA A 30 -18.74 -14.22 -11.71
C ALA A 30 -17.68 -14.13 -10.59
N PRO A 31 -17.32 -12.92 -10.14
CA PRO A 31 -16.27 -12.77 -9.15
C PRO A 31 -16.62 -13.63 -7.95
N ARG A 32 -15.66 -14.43 -7.48
CA ARG A 32 -15.94 -15.29 -6.32
C ARG A 32 -16.28 -14.37 -5.16
N VAL A 33 -17.36 -14.67 -4.43
CA VAL A 33 -17.88 -13.81 -3.36
C VAL A 33 -16.80 -13.39 -2.35
N GLU A 34 -15.87 -14.31 -2.08
CA GLU A 34 -14.79 -14.11 -1.10
C GLU A 34 -13.51 -13.50 -1.70
N GLU A 35 -13.43 -13.31 -3.02
CA GLU A 35 -12.19 -12.94 -3.71
C GLU A 35 -11.59 -11.64 -3.18
N ALA A 36 -12.42 -10.60 -3.00
CA ALA A 36 -11.97 -9.33 -2.46
C ALA A 36 -11.50 -9.46 -1.00
N ALA A 37 -12.20 -10.24 -0.17
CA ALA A 37 -11.86 -10.40 1.24
C ALA A 37 -10.58 -11.25 1.44
N ILE A 38 -10.43 -12.32 0.66
CA ILE A 38 -9.24 -13.18 0.65
C ILE A 38 -8.04 -12.40 0.08
N GLY A 39 -8.23 -11.71 -1.04
CA GLY A 39 -7.19 -10.87 -1.65
C GLY A 39 -6.71 -9.78 -0.68
N ALA A 40 -7.65 -9.09 -0.03
CA ALA A 40 -7.32 -8.05 0.94
C ALA A 40 -6.53 -8.55 2.16
N ALA A 41 -6.71 -9.82 2.55
CA ALA A 41 -5.95 -10.43 3.64
C ALA A 41 -4.48 -10.68 3.28
N GLN A 42 -4.15 -10.73 1.99
CA GLN A 42 -2.79 -10.97 1.47
C GLN A 42 -2.02 -9.67 1.20
N LEU A 43 -2.64 -8.50 1.40
CA LEU A 43 -2.01 -7.22 1.15
C LEU A 43 -0.95 -6.89 2.20
N GLY A 44 0.22 -6.47 1.72
CA GLY A 44 1.29 -5.96 2.57
C GLY A 44 1.06 -4.50 2.99
N LEU A 45 1.75 -4.08 4.06
CA LEU A 45 1.60 -2.72 4.59
C LEU A 45 1.96 -1.62 3.58
N ASP A 46 2.98 -1.84 2.74
CA ASP A 46 3.37 -0.90 1.68
C ASP A 46 2.27 -0.79 0.59
N THR A 47 1.59 -1.91 0.29
CA THR A 47 0.46 -1.94 -0.64
C THR A 47 -0.74 -1.20 -0.08
N LEU A 48 -1.06 -1.36 1.21
CA LEU A 48 -2.16 -0.61 1.84
C LEU A 48 -1.90 0.90 1.83
N ALA A 49 -0.65 1.33 2.03
CA ALA A 49 -0.28 2.74 1.93
C ALA A 49 -0.41 3.27 0.49
N ALA A 50 0.09 2.53 -0.50
CA ALA A 50 -0.08 2.91 -1.90
C ALA A 50 -1.56 2.95 -2.31
N ALA A 51 -2.38 2.04 -1.79
CA ALA A 51 -3.81 1.99 -2.05
C ALA A 51 -4.54 3.23 -1.48
N ILE A 52 -4.19 3.67 -0.27
CA ILE A 52 -4.81 4.89 0.28
C ILE A 52 -4.34 6.13 -0.46
N ASP A 53 -3.06 6.24 -0.84
CA ASP A 53 -2.56 7.38 -1.62
C ASP A 53 -3.29 7.49 -2.97
N ARG A 54 -3.54 6.33 -3.61
CA ARG A 54 -4.32 6.25 -4.84
C ARG A 54 -5.79 6.62 -4.62
N ARG A 55 -6.39 6.17 -3.51
CA ARG A 55 -7.76 6.54 -3.13
C ARG A 55 -7.89 8.05 -2.93
N LEU A 56 -7.01 8.65 -2.14
CA LEU A 56 -7.01 10.08 -1.82
C LEU A 56 -6.74 10.99 -3.02
N SER A 57 -6.08 10.48 -4.07
CA SER A 57 -5.86 11.20 -5.32
C SER A 57 -7.00 11.00 -6.34
N SER A 58 -8.01 10.21 -6.01
CA SER A 58 -9.11 9.92 -6.91
C SER A 58 -10.35 10.75 -6.59
N SER A 59 -10.94 11.39 -7.61
CA SER A 59 -12.15 12.23 -7.45
C SER A 59 -13.37 11.46 -6.92
N TRP A 60 -13.43 10.14 -7.10
CA TRP A 60 -14.53 9.32 -6.58
C TRP A 60 -14.46 9.10 -5.06
N ALA A 61 -13.32 9.39 -4.42
CA ALA A 61 -13.16 9.20 -2.99
C ALA A 61 -13.75 10.36 -2.15
N ASP A 62 -14.01 11.51 -2.79
CA ASP A 62 -14.48 12.73 -2.13
C ASP A 62 -15.95 12.64 -1.71
N ALA A 63 -16.78 11.89 -2.44
CA ALA A 63 -18.20 11.71 -2.16
C ALA A 63 -18.65 10.27 -2.44
N GLN A 64 -19.59 9.77 -1.63
CA GLN A 64 -20.18 8.45 -1.89
C GLN A 64 -21.07 8.49 -3.12
N ASP A 65 -20.95 7.46 -3.95
CA ASP A 65 -21.78 7.30 -5.15
C ASP A 65 -23.26 7.07 -4.73
N PRO A 66 -24.21 7.90 -5.18
CA PRO A 66 -25.62 7.78 -4.81
C PRO A 66 -26.22 6.41 -5.17
N ALA A 67 -25.82 5.82 -6.29
CA ALA A 67 -26.31 4.51 -6.73
C ALA A 67 -25.81 3.39 -5.80
N LEU A 68 -24.56 3.48 -5.36
CA LEU A 68 -24.01 2.55 -4.38
C LEU A 68 -24.66 2.70 -3.00
N MET A 69 -25.00 3.93 -2.59
CA MET A 69 -25.75 4.16 -1.36
C MET A 69 -27.16 3.56 -1.42
N ALA A 70 -27.88 3.74 -2.53
CA ALA A 70 -29.18 3.12 -2.76
C ALA A 70 -29.07 1.59 -2.67
N LEU A 71 -28.09 1.00 -3.37
CA LEU A 71 -27.85 -0.44 -3.36
C LEU A 71 -27.65 -1.00 -1.95
N ARG A 72 -26.89 -0.30 -1.09
CA ARG A 72 -26.66 -0.69 0.31
C ARG A 72 -27.93 -0.61 1.16
N ASN A 73 -28.76 0.39 0.93
CA ASN A 73 -29.99 0.60 1.68
C ASN A 73 -31.07 -0.42 1.28
N GLU A 74 -31.10 -0.80 0.01
CA GLU A 74 -32.03 -1.79 -0.53
C GLU A 74 -31.66 -3.23 -0.13
N ASN A 75 -30.38 -3.49 0.17
CA ASN A 75 -29.85 -4.85 0.44
C ASN A 75 -29.12 -4.94 1.79
N PRO A 76 -29.80 -4.71 2.93
CA PRO A 76 -29.16 -4.68 4.25
C PRO A 76 -28.66 -6.06 4.71
N GLU A 77 -29.33 -7.14 4.31
CA GLU A 77 -28.95 -8.52 4.67
C GLU A 77 -27.67 -8.95 3.94
N GLU A 78 -27.56 -8.65 2.64
CA GLU A 78 -26.38 -8.92 1.83
C GLU A 78 -25.20 -8.06 2.27
N LEU A 79 -25.46 -6.81 2.66
CA LEU A 79 -24.44 -5.96 3.24
C LEU A 79 -23.93 -6.52 4.58
N ALA A 80 -24.81 -7.06 5.41
CA ALA A 80 -24.41 -7.74 6.65
C ALA A 80 -23.58 -9.00 6.36
N ALA A 81 -23.96 -9.79 5.36
CA ALA A 81 -23.19 -10.97 4.91
C ALA A 81 -21.81 -10.57 4.37
N ALA A 82 -21.72 -9.53 3.54
CA ALA A 82 -20.45 -9.00 3.04
C ALA A 82 -19.55 -8.52 4.18
N ARG A 83 -20.11 -7.79 5.16
CA ARG A 83 -19.38 -7.37 6.37
C ARG A 83 -18.87 -8.55 7.19
N ALA A 84 -19.69 -9.60 7.33
CA ALA A 84 -19.30 -10.80 8.06
C ALA A 84 -18.13 -11.52 7.38
N LEU A 85 -18.16 -11.65 6.05
CA LEU A 85 -17.06 -12.23 5.26
C LEU A 85 -15.77 -11.41 5.38
N VAL A 86 -15.86 -10.09 5.23
CA VAL A 86 -14.69 -9.20 5.39
C VAL A 86 -14.14 -9.28 6.80
N LYS A 87 -15.00 -9.32 7.83
CA LYS A 87 -14.58 -9.50 9.22
C LYS A 87 -13.91 -10.85 9.46
N LEU A 88 -14.41 -11.93 8.84
CA LEU A 88 -13.83 -13.26 8.95
C LEU A 88 -12.38 -13.29 8.46
N HIS A 89 -12.08 -12.68 7.31
CA HIS A 89 -10.73 -12.69 6.73
C HIS A 89 -9.80 -11.64 7.34
N LEU A 90 -10.28 -10.40 7.50
CA LEU A 90 -9.44 -9.29 7.95
C LEU A 90 -9.33 -9.22 9.47
N GLY A 91 -10.38 -9.63 10.19
CA GLY A 91 -10.45 -9.51 11.66
C GLY A 91 -10.73 -8.07 12.10
N SER A 92 -10.21 -7.70 13.27
CA SER A 92 -10.19 -6.30 13.70
C SER A 92 -9.24 -5.47 12.84
N GLN A 93 -9.40 -4.14 12.87
CA GLN A 93 -8.50 -3.23 12.16
C GLN A 93 -7.04 -3.38 12.62
N ARG A 94 -6.84 -3.60 13.92
CA ARG A 94 -5.53 -3.86 14.52
C ARG A 94 -4.95 -5.17 13.99
N GLU A 95 -5.74 -6.25 13.99
CA GLU A 95 -5.31 -7.54 13.44
C GLU A 95 -4.92 -7.43 11.96
N TRP A 96 -5.72 -6.75 11.14
CA TRP A 96 -5.41 -6.56 9.73
C TRP A 96 -4.10 -5.80 9.52
N ARG A 97 -3.87 -4.73 10.30
CA ARG A 97 -2.60 -4.00 10.28
C ARG A 97 -1.41 -4.90 10.65
N PHE A 98 -1.55 -5.73 11.69
CA PHE A 98 -0.49 -6.67 12.07
C PHE A 98 -0.22 -7.73 10.98
N LYS A 99 -1.28 -8.28 10.36
CA LYS A 99 -1.15 -9.21 9.22
C LYS A 99 -0.39 -8.54 8.05
N ALA A 100 -0.78 -7.32 7.69
CA ALA A 100 -0.15 -6.56 6.62
C ALA A 100 1.33 -6.22 6.92
N GLN A 101 1.64 -5.91 8.18
CA GLN A 101 3.02 -5.71 8.64
C GLN A 101 3.84 -7.00 8.50
N ALA A 102 3.29 -8.15 8.92
CA ALA A 102 3.97 -9.44 8.79
C ALA A 102 4.28 -9.79 7.32
N ILE A 103 3.38 -9.44 6.38
CA ILE A 103 3.60 -9.65 4.95
C ILE A 103 4.73 -8.75 4.43
N ARG A 104 4.75 -7.47 4.83
CA ARG A 104 5.86 -6.56 4.52
C ARG A 104 7.19 -7.07 5.06
N ASP A 105 7.21 -7.52 6.31
CA ASP A 105 8.43 -8.03 6.94
C ASP A 105 8.95 -9.29 6.23
N LYS A 106 8.05 -10.18 5.77
CA LYS A 106 8.41 -11.32 4.92
C LYS A 106 9.00 -10.89 3.57
N ARG A 107 8.39 -9.91 2.88
CA ARG A 107 8.91 -9.35 1.61
C ARG A 107 10.29 -8.70 1.81
N LEU A 108 10.52 -8.04 2.94
CA LEU A 108 11.79 -7.40 3.26
C LEU A 108 12.85 -8.36 3.83
N ALA A 109 12.47 -9.55 4.30
CA ALA A 109 13.38 -10.48 4.96
C ALA A 109 14.61 -10.82 4.10
N GLY A 110 14.42 -11.09 2.81
CA GLY A 110 15.52 -11.35 1.87
C GLY A 110 16.46 -10.16 1.68
N MET A 111 15.92 -8.93 1.66
CA MET A 111 16.74 -7.72 1.64
C MET A 111 17.54 -7.55 2.93
N MET A 112 16.90 -7.78 4.08
CA MET A 112 17.54 -7.68 5.40
C MET A 112 18.62 -8.74 5.58
N ALA A 113 18.40 -9.98 5.12
CA ALA A 113 19.39 -11.04 5.15
C ALA A 113 20.64 -10.68 4.33
N ARG A 114 20.47 -10.18 3.09
CA ARG A 114 21.60 -9.68 2.26
C ARG A 114 22.37 -8.54 2.92
N ARG A 115 21.67 -7.63 3.61
CA ARG A 115 22.30 -6.53 4.36
C ARG A 115 23.07 -7.00 5.58
N LYS A 116 22.55 -8.00 6.29
CA LYS A 116 23.24 -8.63 7.42
C LYS A 116 24.51 -9.34 6.95
N ALA A 117 24.44 -10.08 5.85
CA ALA A 117 25.58 -10.77 5.26
C ALA A 117 26.68 -9.81 4.75
N SER A 118 26.32 -8.61 4.29
CA SER A 118 27.28 -7.59 3.82
C SER A 118 27.91 -6.73 4.92
N GLY A 119 27.69 -7.03 6.21
CA GLY A 119 28.28 -6.29 7.34
C GLY A 119 27.73 -4.87 7.56
N ARG A 120 26.95 -4.34 6.61
CA ARG A 120 26.33 -2.99 6.67
C ARG A 120 25.44 -2.78 7.90
N ALA A 121 24.83 -3.85 8.43
CA ALA A 121 24.03 -3.75 9.65
C ALA A 121 24.87 -3.31 10.87
N LEU A 122 26.13 -3.76 10.95
CA LEU A 122 27.04 -3.45 12.05
C LEU A 122 27.63 -2.04 11.92
N GLU A 123 27.95 -1.61 10.69
CA GLU A 123 28.33 -0.22 10.38
C GLU A 123 27.24 0.77 10.79
N VAL A 124 25.98 0.49 10.42
CA VAL A 124 24.83 1.34 10.78
C VAL A 124 24.59 1.35 12.30
N LEU A 125 24.75 0.22 12.97
CA LEU A 125 24.64 0.15 14.42
C LEU A 125 25.73 1.00 15.11
N ALA A 126 26.98 0.85 14.68
CA ALA A 126 28.10 1.62 15.21
C ALA A 126 27.91 3.13 15.00
N LEU A 127 27.46 3.54 13.81
CA LEU A 127 27.15 4.94 13.51
C LEU A 127 26.01 5.49 14.39
N ARG A 128 24.97 4.70 14.65
CA ARG A 128 23.87 5.09 15.55
C ARG A 128 24.34 5.24 17.00
N LEU A 129 25.15 4.31 17.48
CA LEU A 129 25.73 4.37 18.82
C LEU A 129 26.69 5.56 18.96
N GLY A 130 27.52 5.81 17.96
CA GLY A 130 28.41 6.98 17.90
C GLY A 130 27.64 8.29 17.92
N LEU A 131 26.55 8.40 17.14
CA LEU A 131 25.68 9.57 17.17
C LEU A 131 25.01 9.76 18.54
N MET A 132 24.52 8.70 19.18
CA MET A 132 23.98 8.81 20.54
C MET A 132 25.03 9.31 21.52
N ALA A 133 26.23 8.73 21.52
CA ALA A 133 27.31 9.15 22.39
C ALA A 133 27.67 10.64 22.17
N ALA A 134 27.76 11.08 20.92
CA ALA A 134 28.04 12.48 20.56
C ALA A 134 26.92 13.45 20.99
N LEU A 135 25.68 12.99 21.07
CA LEU A 135 24.54 13.80 21.53
C LEU A 135 24.44 13.87 23.06
N PHE A 136 24.84 12.83 23.77
CA PHE A 136 24.79 12.80 25.24
C PHE A 136 26.03 13.39 25.92
N ALA A 137 27.20 13.29 25.29
CA ALA A 137 28.45 13.74 25.90
C ALA A 137 28.50 15.26 26.21
N PRO A 138 28.08 16.18 25.32
CA PRO A 138 28.14 17.61 25.61
C PRO A 138 27.20 18.05 26.74
N PRO A 139 25.91 17.64 26.79
CA PRO A 139 25.04 17.95 27.92
C PRO A 139 25.54 17.36 29.24
N ALA A 140 26.03 16.12 29.22
CA ALA A 140 26.59 15.47 30.42
C ALA A 140 27.85 16.20 30.93
N PHE A 141 28.70 16.67 30.03
CA PHE A 141 29.88 17.45 30.39
C PHE A 141 29.51 18.80 31.01
N VAL A 142 28.52 19.51 30.45
CA VAL A 142 28.03 20.78 31.03
C VAL A 142 27.41 20.55 32.42
N LEU A 143 26.60 19.51 32.59
CA LEU A 143 26.05 19.14 33.90
C LEU A 143 27.14 18.82 34.94
N ALA A 144 28.22 18.17 34.51
CA ALA A 144 29.31 17.80 35.41
C ALA A 144 30.26 18.96 35.77
N THR A 145 30.31 20.02 34.94
CA THR A 145 31.28 21.11 35.09
C THR A 145 30.68 22.46 35.45
N ASP A 146 29.39 22.68 35.16
CA ASP A 146 28.78 24.01 35.13
C ASP A 146 27.25 23.94 35.35
N GLN A 147 26.82 23.19 36.37
CA GLN A 147 25.42 22.81 36.61
C GLN A 147 24.44 23.98 36.73
N ASP A 148 24.89 25.13 37.24
CA ASP A 148 24.05 26.31 37.49
C ASP A 148 23.87 27.19 36.23
N ASN A 149 24.65 26.94 35.18
CA ASN A 149 24.59 27.72 33.94
C ASN A 149 23.53 27.17 32.97
N LEU A 150 22.26 27.42 33.32
CA LEU A 150 21.09 27.00 32.54
C LEU A 150 21.12 27.50 31.09
N LEU A 151 21.69 28.68 30.83
CA LEU A 151 21.81 29.22 29.47
C LEU A 151 22.74 28.37 28.60
N LYS A 152 23.90 27.96 29.14
CA LYS A 152 24.86 27.09 28.46
C LYS A 152 24.26 25.70 28.18
N LEU A 153 23.52 25.15 29.15
CA LEU A 153 22.80 23.89 28.99
C LEU A 153 21.74 23.99 27.89
N LEU A 154 20.98 25.09 27.84
CA LEU A 154 19.96 25.33 26.81
C LEU A 154 20.57 25.44 25.41
N VAL A 155 21.65 26.19 25.26
CA VAL A 155 22.35 26.35 23.96
C VAL A 155 22.89 25.01 23.47
N VAL A 156 23.55 24.24 24.34
CA VAL A 156 24.04 22.90 23.99
C VAL A 156 22.87 21.96 23.66
N GLY A 157 21.77 22.04 24.41
CA GLY A 157 20.55 21.30 24.12
C GLY A 157 20.01 21.58 22.71
N VAL A 158 19.91 22.84 22.30
CA VAL A 158 19.48 23.22 20.94
C VAL A 158 20.43 22.67 19.89
N ILE A 159 21.75 22.78 20.08
CA ILE A 159 22.75 22.25 19.16
C ILE A 159 22.62 20.72 19.02
N CYS A 160 22.46 20.01 20.13
CA CYS A 160 22.23 18.56 20.12
C CYS A 160 20.93 18.20 19.39
N VAL A 161 19.84 18.95 19.57
CA VAL A 161 18.58 18.71 18.83
C VAL A 161 18.79 18.88 17.32
N VAL A 162 19.44 19.96 16.89
CA VAL A 162 19.74 20.19 15.45
C VAL A 162 20.64 19.08 14.89
N ALA A 163 21.70 18.72 15.63
CA ALA A 163 22.60 17.63 15.26
C ALA A 163 21.89 16.27 15.20
N ALA A 164 20.92 16.01 16.09
CA ALA A 164 20.11 14.80 16.07
C ALA A 164 19.22 14.72 14.83
N LEU A 165 18.58 15.84 14.45
CA LEU A 165 17.75 15.91 13.25
C LEU A 165 18.58 15.67 11.98
N MET A 166 19.70 16.37 11.83
CA MET A 166 20.56 16.25 10.64
C MET A 166 21.30 14.91 10.60
N GLY A 167 21.91 14.50 11.72
CA GLY A 167 22.63 13.24 11.84
C GLY A 167 21.71 12.03 11.68
N GLY A 168 20.51 12.07 12.27
CA GLY A 168 19.50 11.03 12.10
C GLY A 168 19.04 10.88 10.65
N HIS A 169 18.79 11.99 9.96
CA HIS A 169 18.45 11.97 8.53
C HIS A 169 19.60 11.41 7.68
N PHE A 170 20.83 11.88 7.90
CA PHE A 170 22.00 11.37 7.18
C PHE A 170 22.19 9.86 7.37
N LEU A 171 22.07 9.36 8.60
CA LEU A 171 22.20 7.94 8.91
C LEU A 171 21.08 7.11 8.29
N THR A 172 19.83 7.57 8.31
CA THR A 172 18.71 6.85 7.69
C THR A 172 18.88 6.72 6.17
N VAL A 173 19.33 7.79 5.51
CA VAL A 173 19.66 7.79 4.07
C VAL A 173 20.84 6.86 3.77
N ARG A 174 21.95 6.97 4.51
CA ARG A 174 23.15 6.13 4.32
C ARG A 174 22.85 4.66 4.57
N ALA A 175 22.06 4.36 5.61
CA ALA A 175 21.62 3.01 5.94
C ALA A 175 20.57 2.45 4.97
N ARG A 176 20.03 3.28 4.07
CA ARG A 176 18.96 2.95 3.11
C ARG A 176 17.81 2.19 3.79
N VAL A 177 17.46 2.55 5.02
CA VAL A 177 16.44 1.81 5.79
C VAL A 177 15.10 1.91 5.05
N PRO A 178 14.38 0.80 4.82
CA PRO A 178 13.05 0.87 4.23
C PRO A 178 12.17 1.76 5.10
N VAL A 179 11.67 2.84 4.50
CA VAL A 179 10.81 3.80 5.19
C VAL A 179 9.55 3.07 5.63
N MET A 180 9.13 3.30 6.88
CA MET A 180 7.89 2.72 7.38
C MET A 180 6.73 3.44 6.67
N PRO A 181 5.86 2.72 5.94
CA PRO A 181 4.72 3.34 5.30
C PRO A 181 3.78 3.91 6.37
N VAL A 182 3.29 5.11 6.13
CA VAL A 182 2.37 5.80 7.04
C VAL A 182 0.96 5.39 6.68
N ILE A 183 0.36 4.53 7.50
CA ILE A 183 -1.07 4.23 7.40
C ILE A 183 -1.76 4.55 8.73
N ARG A 184 -2.79 5.40 8.65
CA ARG A 184 -3.60 5.80 9.81
C ARG A 184 -4.80 4.88 9.96
N GLY A 185 -5.38 4.88 11.16
CA GLY A 185 -6.57 4.08 11.44
C GLY A 185 -7.73 4.39 10.48
N PRO A 186 -8.23 5.63 10.43
CA PRO A 186 -9.37 5.99 9.58
C PRO A 186 -9.23 5.54 8.11
N TRP A 187 -8.03 5.66 7.56
CA TRP A 187 -7.70 5.19 6.21
C TRP A 187 -7.88 3.69 5.99
N LEU A 188 -7.56 2.86 6.99
CA LEU A 188 -7.85 1.42 6.92
C LEU A 188 -9.35 1.14 6.92
N ASN A 189 -10.17 1.97 7.56
CA ASN A 189 -11.62 1.79 7.52
C ASN A 189 -12.18 2.15 6.15
N GLU A 190 -11.66 3.20 5.51
CA GLU A 190 -12.03 3.53 4.12
C GLU A 190 -11.72 2.38 3.15
N LEU A 191 -10.50 1.82 3.20
CA LEU A 191 -10.16 0.66 2.38
C LEU A 191 -11.01 -0.57 2.72
N ARG A 192 -11.37 -0.76 4.00
CA ARG A 192 -12.28 -1.83 4.41
C ARG A 192 -13.66 -1.67 3.80
N GLU A 193 -14.21 -0.45 3.79
CA GLU A 193 -15.51 -0.18 3.16
C GLU A 193 -15.45 -0.45 1.66
N ASP A 194 -14.36 -0.08 0.98
CA ASP A 194 -14.15 -0.39 -0.44
C ASP A 194 -14.17 -1.90 -0.71
N ILE A 195 -13.57 -2.71 0.17
CA ILE A 195 -13.60 -4.18 0.09
C ILE A 195 -15.02 -4.71 0.37
N ILE A 196 -15.73 -4.17 1.38
CA ILE A 196 -17.12 -4.54 1.69
C ILE A 196 -18.03 -4.29 0.49
N ASN A 197 -17.87 -3.17 -0.21
CA ASN A 197 -18.67 -2.85 -1.39
C ASN A 197 -18.42 -3.83 -2.54
N ALA A 198 -17.16 -4.16 -2.80
CA ALA A 198 -16.82 -5.15 -3.82
C ALA A 198 -17.37 -6.53 -3.46
N THR A 199 -17.30 -6.94 -2.18
CA THR A 199 -17.90 -8.17 -1.68
C THR A 199 -19.42 -8.15 -1.81
N LEU A 200 -20.09 -7.02 -1.49
CA LEU A 200 -21.54 -6.87 -1.66
C LEU A 200 -21.94 -7.08 -3.13
N VAL A 201 -21.26 -6.41 -4.07
CA VAL A 201 -21.52 -6.59 -5.50
C VAL A 201 -21.34 -8.05 -5.91
N ALA A 202 -20.30 -8.73 -5.41
CA ALA A 202 -20.08 -10.15 -5.70
C ALA A 202 -21.17 -11.06 -5.11
N VAL A 203 -21.65 -10.80 -3.88
CA VAL A 203 -22.79 -11.51 -3.27
C VAL A 203 -24.04 -11.35 -4.13
N LEU A 204 -24.37 -10.13 -4.55
CA LEU A 204 -25.57 -9.84 -5.33
C LEU A 204 -25.51 -10.47 -6.72
N GLN A 205 -24.36 -10.43 -7.39
CA GLN A 205 -24.14 -11.11 -8.67
C GLN A 205 -24.28 -12.64 -8.53
N ASN A 206 -23.75 -13.23 -7.46
CA ASN A 206 -23.87 -14.67 -7.21
C ASN A 206 -25.32 -15.09 -6.97
N LYS A 207 -26.11 -14.25 -6.29
CA LYS A 207 -27.57 -14.45 -6.15
C LYS A 207 -28.37 -14.24 -7.44
N GLY A 208 -27.73 -13.90 -8.55
CA GLY A 208 -28.39 -13.68 -9.85
C GLY A 208 -29.11 -12.33 -9.97
N MET A 209 -28.83 -11.38 -9.07
CA MET A 209 -29.41 -10.04 -9.16
C MET A 209 -28.81 -9.28 -10.35
N HIS A 210 -29.68 -8.80 -11.24
CA HIS A 210 -29.27 -7.88 -12.30
C HIS A 210 -29.09 -6.49 -11.70
N MET A 211 -27.85 -6.03 -11.65
CA MET A 211 -27.49 -4.67 -11.29
C MET A 211 -27.11 -3.89 -12.54
N ASP A 212 -27.40 -2.60 -12.53
CA ASP A 212 -26.91 -1.69 -13.54
C ASP A 212 -25.35 -1.72 -13.59
N PRO A 213 -24.73 -1.76 -14.79
CA PRO A 213 -23.28 -1.85 -14.92
C PRO A 213 -22.53 -0.70 -14.23
N GLU A 214 -23.07 0.51 -14.20
CA GLU A 214 -22.42 1.66 -13.54
C GLU A 214 -22.42 1.49 -12.03
N THR A 215 -23.52 0.99 -11.45
CA THR A 215 -23.62 0.69 -10.01
C THR A 215 -22.64 -0.42 -9.61
N ALA A 216 -22.56 -1.49 -10.41
CA ALA A 216 -21.61 -2.57 -10.17
C ALA A 216 -20.15 -2.09 -10.28
N ALA A 217 -19.85 -1.21 -11.25
CA ALA A 217 -18.54 -0.60 -11.39
C ALA A 217 -18.21 0.31 -10.21
N ALA A 218 -19.15 1.13 -9.75
CA ALA A 218 -18.97 1.99 -8.58
C ALA A 218 -18.64 1.18 -7.31
N GLY A 219 -19.34 0.06 -7.09
CA GLY A 219 -19.09 -0.83 -5.95
C GLY A 219 -17.74 -1.58 -6.02
N ARG A 220 -17.21 -1.87 -7.21
CA ARG A 220 -15.92 -2.55 -7.40
C ARG A 220 -14.71 -1.60 -7.51
N ARG A 221 -14.94 -0.34 -7.87
CA ARG A 221 -13.89 0.65 -8.15
C ARG A 221 -12.83 0.76 -7.04
N GLY A 222 -13.25 0.75 -5.79
CA GLY A 222 -12.33 0.83 -4.65
C GLY A 222 -11.42 -0.41 -4.56
N TRP A 223 -11.97 -1.61 -4.77
CA TRP A 223 -11.20 -2.85 -4.81
C TRP A 223 -10.27 -2.92 -6.02
N GLU A 224 -10.73 -2.51 -7.20
CA GLU A 224 -9.89 -2.42 -8.41
C GLU A 224 -8.72 -1.44 -8.22
N SER A 225 -8.94 -0.33 -7.53
CA SER A 225 -7.88 0.62 -7.15
C SER A 225 -6.84 -0.01 -6.22
N ILE A 226 -7.27 -0.83 -5.25
CA ILE A 226 -6.39 -1.59 -4.35
C ILE A 226 -5.56 -2.61 -5.14
N GLN A 227 -6.17 -3.36 -6.06
CA GLN A 227 -5.47 -4.32 -6.91
C GLN A 227 -4.41 -3.64 -7.80
N ALA A 228 -4.74 -2.47 -8.36
CA ALA A 228 -3.78 -1.68 -9.13
C ALA A 228 -2.59 -1.21 -8.28
N ALA A 229 -2.83 -0.85 -7.02
CA ALA A 229 -1.76 -0.50 -6.08
C ALA A 229 -0.91 -1.74 -5.69
N GLU A 230 -1.51 -2.91 -5.55
CA GLU A 230 -0.80 -4.16 -5.35
C GLU A 230 0.12 -4.50 -6.52
N GLU A 231 -0.39 -4.41 -7.74
CA GLU A 231 0.40 -4.65 -8.94
C GLU A 231 1.59 -3.67 -9.01
N ALA A 232 1.35 -2.38 -8.79
CA ALA A 232 2.41 -1.37 -8.78
C ALA A 232 3.46 -1.63 -7.70
N THR A 233 3.04 -2.02 -6.49
CA THR A 233 3.96 -2.30 -5.38
C THR A 233 4.72 -3.61 -5.56
N SER A 234 4.10 -4.66 -6.11
CA SER A 234 4.77 -5.94 -6.38
C SER A 234 5.97 -5.78 -7.32
N ARG A 235 5.85 -4.93 -8.34
CA ARG A 235 6.94 -4.60 -9.28
C ARG A 235 8.16 -3.96 -8.62
N LEU A 236 8.03 -3.40 -7.41
CA LEU A 236 9.16 -2.83 -6.66
C LEU A 236 9.99 -3.88 -5.92
N TYR A 237 9.44 -5.08 -5.71
CA TYR A 237 10.11 -6.17 -4.98
C TYR A 237 10.62 -7.29 -5.90
N CYS A 238 10.32 -7.23 -7.21
CA CYS A 238 10.91 -8.06 -8.26
C CYS A 238 12.28 -7.52 -8.67
#